data_AF-A0A8D2CMA1-F1
#
_entry.id   AF-A0A8D2CMA1-F1
#
_cell.length_a   1.000
_cell.length_b   1.000
_cell.length_c   1.000
_cell.angle_alpha   90.00
_cell.angle_beta   90.00
_cell.angle_gamma   90.00
#
_symmetry.space_group_name_H-M   'P 1'
#
loop_
_entity.id
_entity.type
_entity.pdbx_description
1 polymer ?
#
loop_
_entity_poly.entity_id
_entity_poly.type
_entity_poly.pdbx_seq_one_letter_code
_entity_poly.pdbx_strand_id
1 'polypeptide(L)'
;MIRNPDYTNFVCCAFCNKIIPPAPFGETFKRIHEYKPFKTRFYTHKDILNIGANILNKEERFQENLFKERIAKAEAKVWSQANELQKQAVEKVLEDVNARHKFEIQVLEEKHQKDLQDMAAKTKTEMFRNMKNEMKRENLAAEQRMVHRIQRIMMECHREKMEAVEKAREEERRISQEAIQAQKSKAMEELLNAGVSIMKDQKMNMSQLIREKEHEMNIYYGIAQKQKQEEAQEVLQEAEKTHQATLGNVMDKLVNTQGELLSIAKQLGIMTNWKDFLEEELQETRAAFQKYINYTFPQLSPGHADFIMPERKKTPSNLVVKDNEATLE
;
A
#
# COMPACT_ATOMS: atom_id res chain seq x y z
N MET A 1 -162.91 111.17 7.79
CA MET A 1 -164.01 110.84 8.74
C MET A 1 -165.14 110.22 7.95
N ILE A 2 -165.32 108.90 8.06
CA ILE A 2 -166.47 108.17 7.49
C ILE A 2 -167.26 107.70 8.71
N ARG A 3 -168.51 108.14 8.85
CA ARG A 3 -169.41 107.74 9.94
C ARG A 3 -170.34 106.65 9.41
N ASN A 4 -170.29 105.47 10.02
CA ASN A 4 -171.18 104.33 9.73
C ASN A 4 -172.19 104.21 10.90
N PRO A 5 -173.52 104.05 10.67
CA PRO A 5 -174.54 104.28 11.70
C PRO A 5 -174.63 103.23 12.81
N ASP A 6 -174.01 102.05 12.67
CA ASP A 6 -174.31 100.90 13.54
C ASP A 6 -173.34 100.64 14.70
N TYR A 7 -172.32 101.49 14.92
CA TYR A 7 -171.41 101.32 16.06
C TYR A 7 -171.05 102.66 16.71
N THR A 8 -171.57 102.87 17.92
CA THR A 8 -171.28 104.01 18.78
C THR A 8 -169.86 103.91 19.38
N ASN A 9 -168.91 104.57 18.70
CA ASN A 9 -167.65 105.13 19.23
C ASN A 9 -166.45 104.20 19.53
N PHE A 10 -165.67 103.84 18.50
CA PHE A 10 -164.25 103.48 18.61
C PHE A 10 -163.44 104.21 17.52
N VAL A 11 -162.31 104.83 17.89
CA VAL A 11 -161.49 105.70 17.01
C VAL A 11 -160.19 104.98 16.64
N CYS A 12 -159.90 104.88 15.33
CA CYS A 12 -158.66 104.30 14.79
C CYS A 12 -157.50 105.31 14.86
N CYS A 13 -156.35 104.92 15.42
CA CYS A 13 -155.14 105.75 15.48
C CYS A 13 -154.35 105.68 14.16
N ALA A 14 -154.09 106.85 13.57
CA ALA A 14 -153.53 107.04 12.23
C ALA A 14 -152.08 106.57 12.02
N PHE A 15 -151.40 106.01 13.04
CA PHE A 15 -150.00 105.58 12.93
C PHE A 15 -149.78 104.08 13.10
N CYS A 16 -150.77 103.31 13.58
CA CYS A 16 -150.54 101.89 13.88
C CYS A 16 -151.68 100.92 13.52
N ASN A 17 -152.76 101.38 12.86
CA ASN A 17 -153.90 100.54 12.41
C ASN A 17 -154.48 99.57 13.49
N LYS A 18 -154.11 99.76 14.76
CA LYS A 18 -154.65 99.05 15.91
C LYS A 18 -155.87 99.81 16.38
N ILE A 19 -156.99 99.09 16.50
CA ILE A 19 -158.21 99.57 17.14
C ILE A 19 -157.83 99.87 18.60
N ILE A 20 -157.79 101.15 18.96
CA ILE A 20 -157.57 101.56 20.35
C ILE A 20 -158.94 101.51 21.02
N PRO A 21 -159.17 100.61 21.99
CA PRO A 21 -160.41 100.63 22.75
C PRO A 21 -160.56 101.97 23.51
N PRO A 22 -161.78 102.52 23.64
CA PRO A 22 -162.02 103.75 24.37
C PRO A 22 -161.53 103.54 25.80
N ALA A 23 -161.08 104.63 26.42
CA ALA A 23 -160.61 104.61 27.79
C ALA A 23 -161.65 103.89 28.67
N PRO A 24 -161.27 102.82 29.39
CA PRO A 24 -162.22 102.12 30.24
C PRO A 24 -162.71 103.10 31.30
N PHE A 25 -164.02 103.36 31.34
CA PHE A 25 -164.68 104.19 32.34
C PHE A 25 -165.43 103.29 33.34
N GLY A 26 -165.49 103.69 34.62
CA GLY A 26 -166.17 102.92 35.67
C GLY A 26 -165.29 101.89 36.39
N GLU A 27 -165.88 100.79 36.86
CA GLU A 27 -165.21 99.77 37.71
C GLU A 27 -163.95 99.16 37.08
N THR A 28 -163.93 99.02 35.76
CA THR A 28 -162.80 98.45 35.01
C THR A 28 -161.56 99.34 35.11
N PHE A 29 -161.71 100.67 35.19
CA PHE A 29 -160.60 101.60 35.42
C PHE A 29 -160.01 101.44 36.82
N LYS A 30 -160.87 101.28 37.83
CA LYS A 30 -160.44 101.06 39.22
C LYS A 30 -159.64 99.77 39.36
N ARG A 31 -160.10 98.66 38.78
CA ARG A 31 -159.35 97.39 38.77
C ARG A 31 -157.98 97.50 38.10
N ILE A 32 -157.87 98.24 36.98
CA ILE A 32 -156.58 98.45 36.30
C ILE A 32 -155.65 99.32 37.15
N HIS A 33 -156.17 100.38 37.77
CA HIS A 33 -155.40 101.26 38.65
C HIS A 33 -154.95 100.54 39.93
N GLU A 34 -155.76 99.63 40.47
CA GLU A 34 -155.40 98.75 41.59
C GLU A 34 -154.39 97.68 41.19
N TYR A 35 -154.51 97.09 40.00
CA TYR A 35 -153.61 96.04 39.51
C TYR A 35 -152.22 96.55 39.09
N LYS A 36 -152.12 97.79 38.59
CA LYS A 36 -150.84 98.37 38.13
C LYS A 36 -149.74 98.36 39.22
N PRO A 37 -150.01 98.83 40.46
CA PRO A 37 -149.08 98.72 41.58
C PRO A 37 -148.66 97.28 41.89
N PHE A 38 -149.57 96.31 41.86
CA PHE A 38 -149.23 94.90 42.10
C PHE A 38 -148.34 94.34 40.99
N LYS A 39 -148.63 94.66 39.72
CA LYS A 39 -147.81 94.26 38.58
C LYS A 39 -146.39 94.85 38.69
N THR A 40 -146.27 96.15 38.99
CA THR A 40 -144.96 96.80 39.18
C THR A 40 -144.22 96.22 40.39
N ARG A 41 -144.89 95.93 41.51
CA ARG A 41 -144.30 95.25 42.67
C ARG A 41 -143.81 93.83 42.33
N PHE A 42 -144.55 93.08 41.53
CA PHE A 42 -144.16 91.73 41.11
C PHE A 42 -142.91 91.76 40.21
N TYR A 43 -142.88 92.64 39.20
CA TYR A 43 -141.70 92.75 38.33
C TYR A 43 -140.48 93.31 39.07
N THR A 44 -140.66 94.31 39.95
CA THR A 44 -139.55 94.80 40.78
C THR A 44 -139.02 93.74 41.74
N HIS A 45 -139.88 92.93 42.37
CA HIS A 45 -139.42 91.80 43.19
C HIS A 45 -138.69 90.74 42.35
N LYS A 46 -139.22 90.41 41.16
CA LYS A 46 -138.55 89.51 40.20
C LYS A 46 -137.19 90.05 39.78
N ASP A 47 -137.07 91.35 39.52
CA ASP A 47 -135.81 91.99 39.14
C ASP A 47 -134.80 91.98 40.30
N ILE A 48 -135.25 92.24 41.53
CA ILE A 48 -134.41 92.12 42.74
C ILE A 48 -133.93 90.68 42.94
N LEU A 49 -134.81 89.68 42.79
CA LEU A 49 -134.44 88.26 42.88
C LEU A 49 -133.47 87.86 41.77
N ASN A 50 -133.68 88.34 40.54
CA ASN A 50 -132.75 88.10 39.42
C ASN A 50 -131.38 88.75 39.66
N ILE A 51 -131.33 89.95 40.22
CA ILE A 51 -130.08 90.62 40.61
C ILE A 51 -129.38 89.80 41.71
N GLY A 52 -130.12 89.36 42.74
CA GLY A 52 -129.59 88.51 43.80
C GLY A 52 -129.02 87.18 43.27
N ALA A 53 -129.76 86.51 42.38
CA ALA A 53 -129.31 85.28 41.73
C ALA A 53 -128.07 85.50 40.85
N ASN A 54 -127.99 86.63 40.13
CA ASN A 54 -126.81 86.99 39.35
C ASN A 54 -125.59 87.30 40.22
N ILE A 55 -125.77 87.96 41.36
CA ILE A 55 -124.68 88.22 42.32
C ILE A 55 -124.18 86.90 42.92
N LEU A 56 -125.10 86.03 43.35
CA LEU A 56 -124.75 84.72 43.90
C LEU A 56 -123.99 83.87 42.88
N ASN A 57 -124.48 83.76 41.64
CA ASN A 57 -123.82 83.01 40.58
C ASN A 57 -122.44 83.59 40.22
N LYS A 58 -122.28 84.91 40.25
CA LYS A 58 -120.96 85.55 40.06
C LYS A 58 -119.99 85.20 41.19
N GLU A 59 -120.46 85.21 42.44
CA GLU A 59 -119.65 84.82 43.60
C GLU A 59 -119.29 83.33 43.55
N GLU A 60 -120.25 82.45 43.24
CA GLU A 60 -120.01 81.02 43.06
C GLU A 60 -118.96 80.75 41.98
N ARG A 61 -119.08 81.38 40.80
CA ARG A 61 -118.06 81.28 39.74
C ARG A 61 -116.70 81.81 40.18
N PHE A 62 -116.67 82.89 40.93
CA PHE A 62 -115.41 83.46 41.45
C PHE A 62 -114.74 82.48 42.43
N GLN A 63 -115.50 81.92 43.38
CA GLN A 63 -115.00 80.91 44.31
C GLN A 63 -114.58 79.63 43.58
N GLU A 64 -115.36 79.13 42.63
CA GLU A 64 -115.00 77.96 41.82
C GLU A 64 -113.70 78.19 41.04
N ASN A 65 -113.51 79.36 40.46
CA ASN A 65 -112.28 79.69 39.74
C ASN A 65 -111.09 79.76 40.70
N LEU A 66 -111.24 80.38 41.88
CA LEU A 66 -110.22 80.37 42.91
C LEU A 66 -109.87 78.95 43.39
N PHE A 67 -110.86 78.07 43.55
CA PHE A 67 -110.63 76.67 43.88
C PHE A 67 -109.92 75.93 42.75
N LYS A 68 -110.34 76.09 41.50
CA LYS A 68 -109.68 75.50 40.32
C LYS A 68 -108.22 75.96 40.20
N GLU A 69 -107.95 77.24 40.42
CA GLU A 69 -106.58 77.77 40.43
C GLU A 69 -105.74 77.17 41.55
N ARG A 70 -106.31 77.03 42.76
CA ARG A 70 -105.61 76.41 43.89
C ARG A 70 -105.34 74.93 43.65
N ILE A 71 -106.29 74.21 43.07
CA ILE A 71 -106.13 72.80 42.67
C ILE A 71 -105.04 72.70 41.60
N ALA A 72 -105.10 73.48 40.53
CA ALA A 72 -104.08 73.47 39.47
C ALA A 72 -102.68 73.79 40.02
N LYS A 73 -102.56 74.75 40.95
CA LYS A 73 -101.30 75.06 41.64
C LYS A 73 -100.81 73.90 42.51
N ALA A 74 -101.72 73.20 43.19
CA ALA A 74 -101.37 72.02 44.00
C ALA A 74 -100.96 70.83 43.12
N GLU A 75 -101.71 70.55 42.06
CA GLU A 75 -101.40 69.51 41.06
C GLU A 75 -100.05 69.77 40.41
N ALA A 76 -99.78 71.00 39.96
CA ALA A 76 -98.49 71.35 39.36
C ALA A 76 -97.32 71.11 40.34
N LYS A 77 -97.50 71.42 41.63
CA LYS A 77 -96.50 71.13 42.67
C LYS A 77 -96.30 69.61 42.83
N VAL A 78 -97.37 68.84 42.94
CA VAL A 78 -97.31 67.37 43.04
C VAL A 78 -96.63 66.76 41.82
N TRP A 79 -96.96 67.22 40.62
CA TRP A 79 -96.30 66.78 39.38
C TRP A 79 -94.82 67.14 39.34
N SER A 80 -94.43 68.34 39.80
CA SER A 80 -93.02 68.71 39.86
C SER A 80 -92.23 67.83 40.84
N GLN A 81 -92.81 67.49 41.99
CA GLN A 81 -92.22 66.59 42.98
C GLN A 81 -92.13 65.16 42.44
N ALA A 82 -93.18 64.67 41.78
CA ALA A 82 -93.20 63.34 41.18
C ALA A 82 -92.13 63.21 40.08
N ASN A 83 -91.99 64.23 39.21
CA ASN A 83 -90.96 64.26 38.18
C ASN A 83 -89.54 64.27 38.77
N GLU A 84 -89.33 65.01 39.87
CA GLU A 84 -88.03 65.05 40.54
C GLU A 84 -87.69 63.71 41.19
N LEU A 85 -88.63 63.09 41.89
CA LEU A 85 -88.45 61.75 42.47
C LEU A 85 -88.21 60.70 41.38
N GLN A 86 -88.91 60.80 40.25
CA GLN A 86 -88.71 59.90 39.11
C GLN A 86 -87.30 60.08 38.52
N LYS A 87 -86.84 61.32 38.32
CA LYS A 87 -85.47 61.59 37.84
C LYS A 87 -84.43 61.01 38.78
N GLN A 88 -84.56 61.24 40.09
CA GLN A 88 -83.64 60.71 41.09
C GLN A 88 -83.67 59.17 41.14
N ALA A 89 -84.83 58.55 40.97
CA ALA A 89 -84.93 57.09 40.90
C ALA A 89 -84.23 56.54 39.64
N VAL A 90 -84.43 57.18 38.48
CA VAL A 90 -83.76 56.80 37.23
C VAL A 90 -82.26 56.99 37.33
N GLU A 91 -81.80 58.11 37.89
CA GLU A 91 -80.37 58.41 38.07
C GLU A 91 -79.71 57.37 38.98
N LYS A 92 -80.32 57.03 40.11
CA LYS A 92 -79.84 55.96 41.00
C LYS A 92 -79.76 54.60 40.30
N VAL A 93 -80.75 54.25 39.49
CA VAL A 93 -80.73 53.00 38.72
C VAL A 93 -79.62 53.02 37.68
N LEU A 94 -79.43 54.14 36.98
CA LEU A 94 -78.35 54.30 36.01
C LEU A 94 -76.97 54.21 36.67
N GLU A 95 -76.79 54.81 37.85
CA GLU A 95 -75.55 54.72 38.62
C GLU A 95 -75.25 53.28 39.06
N ASP A 96 -76.23 52.57 39.61
CA ASP A 96 -76.09 51.17 40.04
C ASP A 96 -75.80 50.24 38.85
N VAL A 97 -76.52 50.39 37.73
CA VAL A 97 -76.26 49.62 36.50
C VAL A 97 -74.87 49.92 35.95
N ASN A 98 -74.46 51.19 35.91
CA ASN A 98 -73.11 51.56 35.47
C ASN A 98 -72.03 51.00 36.40
N ALA A 99 -72.25 50.99 37.71
CA ALA A 99 -71.32 50.42 38.68
C ALA A 99 -71.17 48.90 38.50
N ARG A 100 -72.29 48.19 38.34
CA ARG A 100 -72.29 46.74 38.06
C ARG A 100 -71.59 46.43 36.74
N HIS A 101 -71.90 47.18 35.69
CA HIS A 101 -71.30 46.96 34.39
C HIS A 101 -69.78 47.21 34.41
N LYS A 102 -69.32 48.27 35.09
CA LYS A 102 -67.88 48.52 35.28
C LYS A 102 -67.21 47.39 36.05
N PHE A 103 -67.86 46.87 37.09
CA PHE A 103 -67.34 45.72 37.84
C PHE A 103 -67.26 44.46 36.97
N GLU A 104 -68.28 44.15 36.19
CA GLU A 104 -68.29 43.02 35.26
C GLU A 104 -67.18 43.13 34.20
N ILE A 105 -66.97 44.34 33.65
CA ILE A 105 -65.87 44.62 32.72
C ILE A 105 -64.52 44.34 33.40
N GLN A 106 -64.29 44.85 34.61
CA GLN A 106 -63.04 44.63 35.33
C GLN A 106 -62.78 43.14 35.58
N VAL A 107 -63.80 42.39 36.02
CA VAL A 107 -63.69 40.94 36.24
C VAL A 107 -63.38 40.21 34.93
N LEU A 108 -63.97 40.64 33.81
CA LEU A 108 -63.72 40.06 32.49
C LEU A 108 -62.29 40.37 32.01
N GLU A 109 -61.83 41.60 32.19
CA GLU A 109 -60.47 42.04 31.85
C GLU A 109 -59.42 41.26 32.65
N GLU A 110 -59.64 41.08 33.96
CA GLU A 110 -58.75 40.27 34.81
C GLU A 110 -58.70 38.80 34.36
N LYS A 111 -59.84 38.21 33.98
CA LYS A 111 -59.90 36.84 33.46
C LYS A 111 -59.13 36.73 32.15
N HIS A 112 -59.37 37.62 31.20
CA HIS A 112 -58.65 37.64 29.93
C HIS A 112 -57.15 37.86 30.13
N GLN A 113 -56.74 38.72 31.07
CA GLN A 113 -55.32 38.94 31.36
C GLN A 113 -54.67 37.68 31.93
N LYS A 114 -55.34 36.96 32.83
CA LYS A 114 -54.87 35.67 33.35
C LYS A 114 -54.75 34.62 32.24
N ASP A 115 -55.77 34.50 31.40
CA ASP A 115 -55.77 33.55 30.27
C ASP A 115 -54.62 33.85 29.28
N LEU A 116 -54.38 35.13 28.99
CA LEU A 116 -53.25 35.54 28.15
C LEU A 116 -51.89 35.20 28.79
N GLN A 117 -51.74 35.40 30.10
CA GLN A 117 -50.52 35.02 30.82
C GLN A 117 -50.29 33.50 30.80
N ASP A 118 -51.34 32.72 31.05
CA ASP A 118 -51.28 31.26 31.02
C ASP A 118 -50.97 30.72 29.62
N MET A 119 -51.60 31.29 28.58
CA MET A 119 -51.31 30.94 27.19
C MET A 119 -49.88 31.32 26.79
N ALA A 120 -49.39 32.48 27.22
CA ALA A 120 -48.00 32.88 27.00
C ALA A 120 -47.02 31.93 27.71
N ALA A 121 -47.31 31.53 28.95
CA ALA A 121 -46.50 30.58 29.70
C ALA A 121 -46.49 29.17 29.06
N LYS A 122 -47.65 28.69 28.62
CA LYS A 122 -47.78 27.43 27.88
C LYS A 122 -47.00 27.46 26.57
N THR A 123 -47.19 28.52 25.77
CA THR A 123 -46.49 28.71 24.50
C THR A 123 -44.97 28.77 24.70
N LYS A 124 -44.50 29.50 25.72
CA LYS A 124 -43.08 29.57 26.07
C LYS A 124 -42.52 28.19 26.43
N THR A 125 -43.26 27.41 27.20
CA THR A 125 -42.86 26.06 27.60
C THR A 125 -42.80 25.10 26.40
N GLU A 126 -43.80 25.16 25.51
CA GLU A 126 -43.82 24.36 24.29
C GLU A 126 -42.70 24.76 23.33
N MET A 127 -42.43 26.05 23.18
CA MET A 127 -41.31 26.56 22.39
C MET A 127 -39.98 26.02 22.92
N PHE A 128 -39.73 26.07 24.23
CA PHE A 128 -38.51 25.50 24.81
C PHE A 128 -38.43 23.99 24.64
N ARG A 129 -39.56 23.27 24.77
CA ARG A 129 -39.60 21.83 24.53
C ARG A 129 -39.24 21.50 23.08
N ASN A 130 -39.80 22.24 22.12
CA ASN A 130 -39.54 22.06 20.70
C ASN A 130 -38.08 22.38 20.36
N MET A 131 -37.57 23.51 20.83
CA MET A 131 -36.16 23.89 20.68
C MET A 131 -35.21 22.82 21.24
N LYS A 132 -35.49 22.31 22.45
CA LYS A 132 -34.70 21.22 23.06
C LYS A 132 -34.74 19.94 22.23
N ASN A 133 -35.88 19.62 21.64
CA ASN A 133 -36.02 18.44 20.79
C ASN A 133 -35.27 18.60 19.46
N GLU A 134 -35.33 19.77 18.83
CA GLU A 134 -34.56 20.08 17.62
C GLU A 134 -33.06 20.02 17.90
N MET A 135 -32.60 20.69 18.96
CA MET A 135 -31.20 20.65 19.39
C MET A 135 -30.71 19.21 19.62
N LYS A 136 -31.53 18.35 20.25
CA LYS A 136 -31.21 16.93 20.42
C LYS A 136 -31.09 16.20 19.07
N ARG A 137 -32.00 16.44 18.13
CA ARG A 137 -31.95 15.82 16.80
C ARG A 137 -30.70 16.24 16.03
N GLU A 138 -30.38 17.53 16.05
CA GLU A 138 -29.17 18.05 15.42
C GLU A 138 -27.90 17.50 16.05
N ASN A 139 -27.85 17.44 17.38
CA ASN A 139 -26.71 16.88 18.09
C ASN A 139 -26.52 15.39 17.77
N LEU A 140 -27.58 14.58 17.81
CA LEU A 140 -27.53 13.18 17.42
C LEU A 140 -27.07 13.00 15.97
N ALA A 141 -27.56 13.83 15.04
CA ALA A 141 -27.12 13.80 13.65
C ALA A 141 -25.64 14.20 13.51
N ALA A 142 -25.17 15.18 14.29
CA ALA A 142 -23.76 15.58 14.31
C ALA A 142 -22.85 14.49 14.87
N GLU A 143 -23.26 13.83 15.95
CA GLU A 143 -22.59 12.68 16.55
C GLU A 143 -22.50 11.52 15.55
N GLN A 144 -23.60 11.17 14.87
CA GLN A 144 -23.58 10.14 13.83
C GLN A 144 -22.62 10.48 12.68
N ARG A 145 -22.63 11.73 12.20
CA ARG A 145 -21.66 12.20 11.19
C ARG A 145 -20.22 12.07 11.70
N MET A 146 -19.98 12.37 12.97
CA MET A 146 -18.66 12.25 13.58
C MET A 146 -18.22 10.79 13.73
N VAL A 147 -19.09 9.91 14.20
CA VAL A 147 -18.85 8.46 14.29
C VAL A 147 -18.51 7.88 12.92
N HIS A 148 -19.29 8.20 11.89
CA HIS A 148 -19.02 7.73 10.53
C HIS A 148 -17.66 8.23 10.01
N ARG A 149 -17.29 9.50 10.29
CA ARG A 149 -15.96 10.03 9.95
C ARG A 149 -14.84 9.27 10.67
N ILE A 150 -15.00 9.03 11.98
CA ILE A 150 -14.01 8.28 12.78
C ILE A 150 -13.87 6.84 12.26
N GLN A 151 -14.98 6.17 11.95
CA GLN A 151 -14.96 4.82 11.37
C GLN A 151 -14.24 4.79 10.03
N ARG A 152 -14.49 5.77 9.15
CA ARG A 152 -13.78 5.89 7.87
C ARG A 152 -12.27 6.08 8.08
N ILE A 153 -11.86 6.99 8.96
CA ILE A 153 -10.44 7.21 9.29
C ILE A 153 -9.81 5.95 9.86
N MET A 154 -10.53 5.22 10.72
CA MET A 154 -10.04 3.97 11.31
C MET A 154 -9.82 2.89 10.24
N MET A 155 -10.72 2.78 9.26
CA MET A 155 -10.57 1.86 8.13
C MET A 155 -9.39 2.27 7.23
N GLU A 156 -9.23 3.56 6.94
CA GLU A 156 -8.10 4.09 6.17
C GLU A 156 -6.76 3.82 6.88
N CYS A 157 -6.68 4.11 8.18
CA CYS A 157 -5.50 3.82 9.00
C CYS A 157 -5.20 2.31 9.05
N HIS A 158 -6.23 1.47 9.14
CA HIS A 158 -6.04 0.02 9.11
C HIS A 158 -5.49 -0.46 7.76
N ARG A 159 -6.01 0.08 6.65
CA ARG A 159 -5.49 -0.20 5.30
C ARG A 159 -4.04 0.25 5.16
N GLU A 160 -3.70 1.47 5.58
CA GLU A 160 -2.33 1.99 5.55
C GLU A 160 -1.38 1.14 6.39
N LYS A 161 -1.83 0.69 7.58
CA LYS A 161 -1.06 -0.24 8.41
C LYS A 161 -0.79 -1.55 7.67
N MET A 162 -1.80 -2.13 7.01
CA MET A 162 -1.62 -3.39 6.26
C MET A 162 -0.67 -3.21 5.07
N GLU A 163 -0.78 -2.10 4.33
CA GLU A 163 0.15 -1.76 3.24
C GLU A 163 1.58 -1.55 3.74
N ALA A 164 1.76 -0.88 4.89
CA ALA A 164 3.06 -0.70 5.50
C ALA A 164 3.68 -2.03 5.97
N VAL A 165 2.87 -2.92 6.54
CA VAL A 165 3.31 -4.27 6.95
C VAL A 165 3.68 -5.12 5.74
N GLU A 166 2.91 -5.09 4.65
CA GLU A 166 3.27 -5.86 3.45
C GLU A 166 4.54 -5.32 2.81
N LYS A 167 4.71 -4.00 2.69
CA LYS A 167 5.96 -3.40 2.20
C LYS A 167 7.16 -3.77 3.06
N ALA A 168 7.01 -3.76 4.40
CA ALA A 168 8.06 -4.19 5.31
C ALA A 168 8.41 -5.68 5.13
N ARG A 169 7.40 -6.53 4.92
CA ARG A 169 7.60 -7.96 4.63
C ARG A 169 8.26 -8.21 3.28
N GLU A 170 7.87 -7.48 2.24
CA GLU A 170 8.52 -7.55 0.93
C GLU A 170 9.98 -7.15 1.02
N GLU A 171 10.29 -6.10 1.77
CA GLU A 171 11.66 -5.65 2.00
C GLU A 171 12.47 -6.68 2.80
N GLU A 172 11.90 -7.27 3.87
CA GLU A 172 12.55 -8.37 4.59
C GLU A 172 12.80 -9.58 3.68
N ARG A 173 11.84 -9.95 2.82
CA ARG A 173 12.01 -11.03 1.84
C ARG A 173 13.14 -10.70 0.87
N ARG A 174 13.22 -9.46 0.37
CA ARG A 174 14.28 -9.00 -0.53
C ARG A 174 15.65 -9.09 0.13
N ILE A 175 15.80 -8.52 1.34
CA ILE A 175 17.04 -8.59 2.12
C ILE A 175 17.44 -10.06 2.39
N SER A 176 16.47 -10.90 2.74
CA SER A 176 16.71 -12.33 2.97
C SER A 176 17.18 -13.05 1.69
N GLN A 177 16.58 -12.74 0.54
CA GLN A 177 17.00 -13.29 -0.75
C GLN A 177 18.40 -12.82 -1.14
N GLU A 178 18.70 -11.53 -0.97
CA GLU A 178 20.04 -10.96 -1.20
C GLU A 178 21.08 -11.61 -0.29
N ALA A 179 20.76 -11.82 0.99
CA ALA A 179 21.63 -12.51 1.94
C ALA A 179 21.87 -13.98 1.55
N ILE A 180 20.83 -14.70 1.14
CA ILE A 180 20.96 -16.08 0.64
C ILE A 180 21.80 -16.12 -0.64
N GLN A 181 21.59 -15.19 -1.56
CA GLN A 181 22.36 -15.13 -2.80
C GLN A 181 23.82 -14.78 -2.53
N ALA A 182 24.11 -13.82 -1.64
CA ALA A 182 25.45 -13.50 -1.21
C ALA A 182 26.14 -14.71 -0.54
N GLN A 183 25.42 -15.45 0.30
CA GLN A 183 25.93 -16.67 0.92
C GLN A 183 26.20 -17.76 -0.13
N LYS A 184 25.31 -17.95 -1.11
CA LYS A 184 25.53 -18.89 -2.22
C LYS A 184 26.75 -18.51 -3.06
N SER A 185 26.92 -17.24 -3.40
CA SER A 185 28.09 -16.74 -4.13
C SER A 185 29.36 -16.98 -3.35
N LYS A 186 29.37 -16.67 -2.04
CA LYS A 186 30.51 -16.91 -1.16
C LYS A 186 30.85 -18.40 -1.06
N ALA A 187 29.86 -19.27 -0.87
CA ALA A 187 30.07 -20.71 -0.84
C ALA A 187 30.59 -21.26 -2.17
N MET A 188 30.12 -20.73 -3.30
CA MET A 188 30.62 -21.09 -4.63
C MET A 188 32.07 -20.65 -4.82
N GLU A 189 32.43 -19.46 -4.35
CA GLU A 189 33.80 -18.96 -4.37
C GLU A 189 34.73 -19.78 -3.47
N GLU A 190 34.29 -20.15 -2.26
CA GLU A 190 35.01 -21.07 -1.37
C GLU A 190 35.21 -22.45 -2.01
N LEU A 191 34.19 -23.00 -2.68
CA LEU A 191 34.31 -24.26 -3.43
C LEU A 191 35.28 -24.16 -4.61
N LEU A 192 35.25 -23.06 -5.37
CA LEU A 192 36.19 -22.82 -6.46
C LEU A 192 37.62 -22.68 -5.94
N ASN A 193 37.83 -21.92 -4.86
CA ASN A 193 39.14 -21.74 -4.24
C ASN A 193 39.68 -23.06 -3.64
N ALA A 194 38.82 -23.84 -2.99
CA ALA A 194 39.17 -25.18 -2.52
C ALA A 194 39.50 -26.12 -3.69
N GLY A 195 38.70 -26.09 -4.76
CA GLY A 195 38.95 -26.87 -5.99
C GLY A 195 40.27 -26.50 -6.67
N VAL A 196 40.57 -25.21 -6.80
CA VAL A 196 41.85 -24.71 -7.34
C VAL A 196 43.02 -25.16 -6.44
N SER A 197 42.85 -25.11 -5.12
CA SER A 197 43.89 -25.57 -4.18
C SER A 197 44.12 -27.08 -4.31
N ILE A 198 43.06 -27.88 -4.34
CA ILE A 198 43.15 -29.34 -4.57
C ILE A 198 43.82 -29.66 -5.91
N MET A 199 43.46 -28.96 -6.99
CA MET A 199 44.11 -29.15 -8.29
C MET A 199 45.59 -28.76 -8.25
N LYS A 200 45.94 -27.69 -7.53
CA LYS A 200 47.33 -27.26 -7.36
C LYS A 200 48.13 -28.30 -6.58
N ASP A 201 47.57 -28.84 -5.52
CA ASP A 201 48.19 -29.91 -4.71
C ASP A 201 48.31 -31.20 -5.50
N GLN A 202 47.27 -31.61 -6.24
CA GLN A 202 47.33 -32.75 -7.15
C GLN A 202 48.39 -32.56 -8.23
N LYS A 203 48.50 -31.36 -8.81
CA LYS A 203 49.54 -31.05 -9.81
C LYS A 203 50.94 -31.10 -9.19
N MET A 204 51.13 -30.56 -7.99
CA MET A 204 52.40 -30.63 -7.26
C MET A 204 52.78 -32.08 -6.94
N ASN A 205 51.82 -32.86 -6.43
CA ASN A 205 52.01 -34.29 -6.13
C ASN A 205 52.32 -35.08 -7.41
N MET A 206 51.57 -34.88 -8.49
CA MET A 206 51.87 -35.52 -9.79
C MET A 206 53.25 -35.10 -10.32
N SER A 207 53.62 -33.82 -10.19
CA SER A 207 54.94 -33.33 -10.62
C SER A 207 56.07 -33.89 -9.75
N GLN A 208 55.81 -34.16 -8.47
CA GLN A 208 56.74 -34.86 -7.59
C GLN A 208 56.86 -36.34 -7.98
N LEU A 209 55.73 -37.01 -8.22
CA LEU A 209 55.69 -38.41 -8.64
C LEU A 209 56.36 -38.63 -10.01
N ILE A 210 56.21 -37.69 -10.95
CA ILE A 210 56.95 -37.69 -12.22
C ILE A 210 58.45 -37.60 -11.96
N ARG A 211 58.91 -36.67 -11.11
CA ARG A 211 60.34 -36.55 -10.76
C ARG A 211 60.89 -37.80 -10.08
N GLU A 212 60.11 -38.41 -9.19
CA GLU A 212 60.46 -39.67 -8.53
C GLU A 212 60.56 -40.82 -9.54
N LYS A 213 59.60 -40.93 -10.47
CA LYS A 213 59.61 -41.94 -11.53
C LYS A 213 60.72 -41.73 -12.55
N GLU A 214 61.03 -40.49 -12.92
CA GLU A 214 62.19 -40.13 -13.74
C GLU A 214 63.49 -40.52 -13.04
N HIS A 215 63.59 -40.27 -11.73
CA HIS A 215 64.77 -40.68 -10.96
C HIS A 215 64.91 -42.21 -10.89
N GLU A 216 63.83 -42.94 -10.61
CA GLU A 216 63.82 -44.41 -10.65
C GLU A 216 64.23 -44.92 -12.03
N MET A 217 63.64 -44.38 -13.10
CA MET A 217 63.96 -44.76 -14.48
C MET A 217 65.43 -44.47 -14.82
N ASN A 218 65.98 -43.35 -14.38
CA ASN A 218 67.40 -43.03 -14.56
C ASN A 218 68.32 -44.00 -13.80
N ILE A 219 67.93 -44.44 -12.60
CA ILE A 219 68.67 -45.48 -11.86
C ILE A 219 68.66 -46.79 -12.64
N TYR A 220 67.48 -47.24 -13.10
CA TYR A 220 67.36 -48.47 -13.90
C TYR A 220 68.14 -48.37 -15.21
N TYR A 221 68.07 -47.22 -15.89
CA TYR A 221 68.84 -46.97 -17.10
C TYR A 221 70.36 -47.01 -16.82
N GLY A 222 70.80 -46.41 -15.72
CA GLY A 222 72.20 -46.45 -15.28
C GLY A 222 72.67 -47.87 -14.96
N ILE A 223 71.83 -48.69 -14.32
CA ILE A 223 72.12 -50.11 -14.05
C ILE A 223 72.21 -50.89 -15.37
N ALA A 224 71.23 -50.73 -16.27
CA ALA A 224 71.23 -51.43 -17.56
C ALA A 224 72.41 -51.01 -18.46
N GLN A 225 72.81 -49.74 -18.44
CA GLN A 225 73.98 -49.26 -19.16
C GLN A 225 75.27 -49.83 -18.57
N LYS A 226 75.40 -49.88 -17.24
CA LYS A 226 76.53 -50.54 -16.57
C LYS A 226 76.58 -52.03 -16.89
N GLN A 227 75.46 -52.74 -16.84
CA GLN A 227 75.38 -54.15 -17.21
C GLN A 227 75.81 -54.37 -18.66
N LYS A 228 75.35 -53.55 -19.61
CA LYS A 228 75.83 -53.64 -21.00
C LYS A 228 77.32 -53.35 -21.14
N GLN A 229 77.86 -52.43 -20.34
CA GLN A 229 79.29 -52.13 -20.33
C GLN A 229 80.11 -53.27 -19.71
N GLU A 230 79.60 -53.89 -18.65
CA GLU A 230 80.18 -55.08 -18.00
C GLU A 230 80.12 -56.30 -18.92
N GLU A 231 78.98 -56.58 -19.55
CA GLU A 231 78.83 -57.65 -20.56
C GLU A 231 79.79 -57.43 -21.75
N ALA A 232 79.91 -56.20 -22.25
CA ALA A 232 80.87 -55.88 -23.31
C ALA A 232 82.32 -56.07 -22.84
N GLN A 233 82.63 -55.75 -21.58
CA GLN A 233 83.96 -55.93 -21.01
C GLN A 233 84.28 -57.41 -20.74
N GLU A 234 83.32 -58.22 -20.29
CA GLU A 234 83.46 -59.66 -20.17
C GLU A 234 83.69 -60.31 -21.54
N VAL A 235 82.93 -59.93 -22.56
CA VAL A 235 83.13 -60.41 -23.94
C VAL A 235 84.52 -60.04 -24.46
N LEU A 236 85.03 -58.84 -24.17
CA LEU A 236 86.39 -58.43 -24.52
C LEU A 236 87.45 -59.26 -23.79
N GLN A 237 87.28 -59.52 -22.49
CA GLN A 237 88.21 -60.35 -21.71
C GLN A 237 88.20 -61.82 -22.16
N GLU A 238 87.04 -62.37 -22.51
CA GLU A 238 86.92 -63.73 -23.04
C GLU A 238 87.55 -63.84 -24.44
N ALA A 239 87.36 -62.83 -25.29
CA ALA A 239 88.04 -62.72 -26.58
C ALA A 239 89.57 -62.61 -26.40
N GLU A 240 90.05 -61.87 -25.40
CA GLU A 240 91.48 -61.75 -25.10
C GLU A 240 92.08 -63.08 -24.61
N LYS A 241 91.40 -63.79 -23.68
CA LYS A 241 91.83 -65.13 -23.23
C LYS A 241 91.86 -66.15 -24.37
N THR A 242 90.86 -66.15 -25.23
CA THR A 242 90.82 -67.06 -26.40
C THR A 242 91.91 -66.72 -27.42
N HIS A 243 92.19 -65.43 -27.64
CA HIS A 243 93.35 -65.00 -28.45
C HIS A 243 94.69 -65.40 -27.83
N GLN A 244 94.86 -65.24 -26.52
CA GLN A 244 96.09 -65.61 -25.84
C GLN A 244 96.31 -67.13 -25.86
N ALA A 245 95.24 -67.92 -25.72
CA ALA A 245 95.30 -69.38 -25.85
C ALA A 245 95.63 -69.84 -27.28
N THR A 246 95.08 -69.16 -28.31
CA THR A 246 95.41 -69.47 -29.71
C THR A 246 96.85 -69.06 -30.05
N LEU A 247 97.32 -67.91 -29.57
CA LEU A 247 98.73 -67.50 -29.68
C LEU A 247 99.67 -68.50 -29.00
N GLY A 248 99.33 -68.98 -27.81
CA GLY A 248 100.10 -70.03 -27.11
C GLY A 248 100.22 -71.32 -27.94
N ASN A 249 99.11 -71.78 -28.55
CA ASN A 249 99.11 -72.97 -29.41
C ASN A 249 99.98 -72.79 -30.67
N VAL A 250 99.94 -71.61 -31.28
CA VAL A 250 100.78 -71.28 -32.44
C VAL A 250 102.25 -71.22 -32.03
N MET A 251 102.56 -70.66 -30.86
CA MET A 251 103.92 -70.60 -30.32
C MET A 251 104.48 -72.00 -30.03
N ASP A 252 103.69 -72.90 -29.42
CA ASP A 252 104.10 -74.28 -29.17
C ASP A 252 104.36 -75.05 -30.48
N LYS A 253 103.53 -74.83 -31.51
CA LYS A 253 103.78 -75.40 -32.84
C LYS A 253 105.07 -74.88 -33.47
N LEU A 254 105.40 -73.60 -33.30
CA LEU A 254 106.62 -73.00 -33.80
C LEU A 254 107.86 -73.55 -33.08
N VAL A 255 107.81 -73.69 -31.75
CA VAL A 255 108.92 -74.25 -30.96
C VAL A 255 109.16 -75.71 -31.34
N ASN A 256 108.09 -76.49 -31.55
CA ASN A 256 108.21 -77.89 -31.98
C ASN A 256 108.84 -78.01 -33.38
N THR A 257 108.40 -77.22 -34.37
CA THR A 257 109.00 -77.26 -35.72
C THR A 257 110.44 -76.76 -35.74
N GLN A 258 110.79 -75.79 -34.89
CA GLN A 258 112.17 -75.33 -34.73
C GLN A 258 113.06 -76.39 -34.06
N GLY A 259 112.52 -77.15 -33.10
CA GLY A 259 113.19 -78.30 -32.50
C GLY A 259 113.45 -79.43 -33.50
N GLU A 260 112.47 -79.73 -34.36
CA GLU A 260 112.62 -80.70 -35.46
C GLU A 260 113.71 -80.28 -36.44
N LEU A 261 113.71 -79.01 -36.86
CA LEU A 261 114.73 -78.43 -37.76
C LEU A 261 116.15 -78.50 -37.17
N LEU A 262 116.32 -78.19 -35.88
CA LEU A 262 117.62 -78.30 -35.20
C LEU A 262 118.11 -79.75 -35.11
N SER A 263 117.20 -80.71 -34.94
CA SER A 263 117.55 -82.13 -34.94
C SER A 263 118.03 -82.61 -36.31
N ILE A 264 117.36 -82.18 -37.38
CA ILE A 264 117.72 -82.49 -38.78
C ILE A 264 119.06 -81.85 -39.13
N ALA A 265 119.29 -80.60 -38.72
CA ALA A 265 120.57 -79.93 -38.91
C ALA A 265 121.73 -80.67 -38.22
N LYS A 266 121.53 -81.17 -36.98
CA LYS A 266 122.52 -82.02 -36.29
C LYS A 266 122.77 -83.34 -37.02
N GLN A 267 121.74 -84.01 -37.52
CA GLN A 267 121.89 -85.27 -38.28
C GLN A 267 122.65 -85.06 -39.59
N LEU A 268 122.39 -83.96 -40.31
CA LEU A 268 123.13 -83.59 -41.52
C LEU A 268 124.61 -83.27 -41.23
N GLY A 269 124.89 -82.59 -40.11
CA GLY A 269 126.27 -82.34 -39.66
C GLY A 269 127.04 -83.63 -39.37
N ILE A 270 126.40 -84.60 -38.73
CA ILE A 270 127.00 -85.92 -38.48
C ILE A 270 127.23 -86.66 -39.81
N MET A 271 126.24 -86.72 -40.71
CA MET A 271 126.39 -87.37 -42.01
C MET A 271 127.50 -86.74 -42.88
N THR A 272 127.70 -85.42 -42.80
CA THR A 272 128.76 -84.72 -43.53
C THR A 272 130.13 -85.11 -43.00
N ASN A 273 130.32 -85.14 -41.68
CA ASN A 273 131.59 -85.57 -41.08
C ASN A 273 131.92 -87.03 -41.39
N TRP A 274 130.93 -87.93 -41.41
CA TRP A 274 131.12 -89.32 -41.82
C TRP A 274 131.52 -89.44 -43.28
N LYS A 275 130.93 -88.62 -44.15
CA LYS A 275 131.29 -88.57 -45.56
C LYS A 275 132.75 -88.13 -45.73
N ASP A 276 133.17 -87.07 -45.05
CA ASP A 276 134.53 -86.53 -45.19
C ASP A 276 135.59 -87.51 -44.63
N PHE A 277 135.32 -88.16 -43.49
CA PHE A 277 136.20 -89.20 -42.93
C PHE A 277 136.38 -90.39 -43.88
N LEU A 278 135.27 -90.89 -44.46
CA LEU A 278 135.33 -92.00 -45.40
C LEU A 278 136.04 -91.63 -46.71
N GLU A 279 135.93 -90.37 -47.14
CA GLU A 279 136.60 -89.88 -48.33
C GLU A 279 138.13 -89.77 -48.11
N GLU A 280 138.57 -89.43 -46.90
CA GLU A 280 139.98 -89.39 -46.50
C GLU A 280 140.61 -90.80 -46.47
N GLU A 281 139.97 -91.78 -45.82
CA GLU A 281 140.45 -93.19 -45.82
C GLU A 281 140.50 -93.78 -47.25
N LEU A 282 139.53 -93.42 -48.10
CA LEU A 282 139.50 -93.89 -49.49
C LEU A 282 140.62 -93.27 -50.33
N GLN A 283 141.02 -92.04 -50.02
CA GLN A 283 142.18 -91.39 -50.63
C GLN A 283 143.50 -92.03 -50.18
N GLU A 284 143.62 -92.37 -48.88
CA GLU A 284 144.80 -93.05 -48.34
C GLU A 284 144.98 -94.46 -48.89
N THR A 285 143.90 -95.25 -48.95
CA THR A 285 143.91 -96.58 -49.58
C THR A 285 144.24 -96.48 -51.07
N ARG A 286 143.71 -95.48 -51.78
CA ARG A 286 144.08 -95.20 -53.18
C ARG A 286 145.57 -94.91 -53.35
N ALA A 287 146.15 -94.08 -52.49
CA ALA A 287 147.59 -93.81 -52.52
C ALA A 287 148.43 -95.08 -52.24
N ALA A 288 147.99 -95.93 -51.30
CA ALA A 288 148.67 -97.18 -50.96
C ALA A 288 148.63 -98.20 -52.12
N PHE A 289 147.46 -98.41 -52.73
CA PHE A 289 147.31 -99.30 -53.89
C PHE A 289 148.11 -98.81 -55.09
N GLN A 290 148.12 -97.50 -55.36
CA GLN A 290 148.93 -96.95 -56.45
C GLN A 290 150.43 -97.17 -56.21
N LYS A 291 150.88 -97.06 -54.95
CA LYS A 291 152.28 -97.31 -54.57
C LYS A 291 152.66 -98.79 -54.73
N TYR A 292 151.75 -99.71 -54.40
CA TYR A 292 151.94 -101.15 -54.61
C TYR A 292 152.03 -101.50 -56.10
N ILE A 293 151.09 -101.02 -56.92
CA ILE A 293 151.05 -101.29 -58.36
C ILE A 293 152.34 -100.81 -59.05
N ASN A 294 152.81 -99.61 -58.70
CA ASN A 294 154.05 -99.06 -59.25
C ASN A 294 155.29 -99.89 -58.87
N TYR A 295 155.29 -100.58 -57.72
CA TYR A 295 156.42 -101.40 -57.26
C TYR A 295 156.43 -102.80 -57.90
N THR A 296 155.26 -103.44 -58.04
CA THR A 296 155.17 -104.84 -58.49
C THR A 296 155.23 -104.98 -60.02
N PHE A 297 154.80 -103.96 -60.77
CA PHE A 297 154.74 -104.02 -62.24
C PHE A 297 155.41 -102.80 -62.90
N PRO A 298 156.76 -102.78 -62.98
CA PRO A 298 157.49 -101.64 -63.54
C PRO A 298 157.27 -101.41 -65.05
N GLN A 299 156.66 -102.37 -65.75
CA GLN A 299 156.38 -102.29 -67.19
C GLN A 299 155.00 -101.68 -67.52
N LEU A 300 154.22 -101.27 -66.52
CA LEU A 300 152.95 -100.54 -66.73
C LEU A 300 153.20 -99.03 -66.74
N SER A 301 152.83 -98.36 -67.84
CA SER A 301 152.88 -96.90 -67.94
C SER A 301 151.91 -96.23 -66.95
N PRO A 302 152.26 -95.06 -66.36
CA PRO A 302 151.39 -94.35 -65.43
C PRO A 302 149.97 -94.14 -66.00
N GLY A 303 148.93 -94.49 -65.22
CA GLY A 303 147.51 -94.33 -65.59
C GLY A 303 146.83 -95.58 -66.16
N HIS A 304 147.56 -96.67 -66.49
CA HIS A 304 146.93 -97.92 -66.95
C HIS A 304 146.15 -98.67 -65.85
N ALA A 305 146.32 -98.31 -64.58
CA ALA A 305 145.64 -98.91 -63.44
C ALA A 305 144.48 -98.06 -62.88
N ASP A 306 144.18 -96.89 -63.47
CA ASP A 306 143.17 -95.95 -62.95
C ASP A 306 141.72 -96.48 -63.06
N PHE A 307 141.49 -97.53 -63.85
CA PHE A 307 140.20 -98.23 -63.90
C PHE A 307 139.87 -98.97 -62.60
N ILE A 308 140.87 -99.37 -61.81
CA ILE A 308 140.66 -100.19 -60.61
C ILE A 308 139.97 -99.37 -59.50
N MET A 309 140.18 -98.04 -59.43
CA MET A 309 139.46 -97.14 -58.51
C MET A 309 139.17 -95.75 -59.11
N PRO A 310 138.02 -95.53 -59.79
CA PRO A 310 137.64 -94.26 -60.43
C PRO A 310 137.32 -93.12 -59.46
N GLU A 311 137.68 -91.87 -59.79
CA GLU A 311 137.35 -90.67 -58.99
C GLU A 311 135.83 -90.40 -58.94
N ARG A 312 135.31 -90.00 -57.77
CA ARG A 312 133.92 -89.54 -57.64
C ARG A 312 133.78 -88.09 -58.11
N LYS A 313 132.70 -87.81 -58.86
CA LYS A 313 132.34 -86.47 -59.35
C LYS A 313 131.93 -85.57 -58.18
N LYS A 314 132.60 -84.41 -58.01
CA LYS A 314 132.23 -83.39 -56.99
C LYS A 314 130.85 -82.78 -57.30
N THR A 315 130.09 -82.51 -56.25
CA THR A 315 128.71 -81.96 -56.28
C THR A 315 128.72 -80.45 -56.62
N PRO A 316 127.76 -79.93 -57.43
CA PRO A 316 127.74 -78.54 -57.93
C PRO A 316 127.21 -77.49 -56.94
N SER A 317 127.77 -76.27 -57.01
CA SER A 317 127.76 -75.19 -56.01
C SER A 317 126.51 -74.27 -55.92
N ASN A 318 125.28 -74.76 -56.12
CA ASN A 318 124.08 -73.89 -56.17
C ASN A 318 123.27 -73.80 -54.85
N LEU A 319 123.93 -73.75 -53.69
CA LEU A 319 123.26 -73.52 -52.40
C LEU A 319 124.09 -72.57 -51.52
N VAL A 320 124.06 -71.28 -51.85
CA VAL A 320 124.32 -70.22 -50.87
C VAL A 320 123.05 -69.38 -50.79
N VAL A 321 122.27 -69.64 -49.74
CA VAL A 321 121.18 -68.78 -49.30
C VAL A 321 121.82 -67.56 -48.62
N LYS A 322 121.52 -66.35 -49.11
CA LYS A 322 121.82 -65.11 -48.38
C LYS A 322 120.72 -64.92 -47.33
N ASP A 323 121.11 -64.96 -46.07
CA ASP A 323 120.25 -64.62 -44.96
C ASP A 323 119.97 -63.11 -44.88
N ASN A 324 118.75 -62.86 -44.44
CA ASN A 324 118.02 -61.62 -44.16
C ASN A 324 118.77 -60.48 -43.46
N GLU A 325 118.28 -59.25 -43.70
CA GLU A 325 118.09 -58.26 -42.63
C GLU A 325 116.77 -57.50 -42.88
N ALA A 326 115.77 -57.80 -42.04
CA ALA A 326 114.55 -57.02 -41.85
C ALA A 326 114.49 -56.67 -40.35
N THR A 327 114.78 -55.40 -40.04
CA THR A 327 114.33 -54.70 -38.82
C THR A 327 112.87 -54.28 -39.08
N LEU A 328 111.86 -54.81 -38.38
CA LEU A 328 111.42 -54.47 -37.01
C LEU A 328 111.30 -52.96 -36.77
N GLU A 329 110.12 -52.42 -37.10
CA GLU A 329 109.17 -51.83 -36.15
C GLU A 329 107.75 -52.31 -36.48
#